data_AF-A0A958C014-F1
#
_entry.id   AF-A0A958C014-F1
#
_cell.length_a   1.000
_cell.length_b   1.000
_cell.length_c   1.000
_cell.angle_alpha   90.00
_cell.angle_beta   90.00
_cell.angle_gamma   90.00
#
_symmetry.space_group_name_H-M   'P 1'
#
loop_
_entity.id
_entity.type
_entity.pdbx_description
1 polymer ?
#
loop_
_entity_poly.entity_id
_entity_poly.type
_entity_poly.pdbx_seq_one_letter_code
_entity_poly.pdbx_strand_id
1 'polypeptide(L)'
;MPRRDDIQTLIALYNRRLQKLREQAALKGISTPPEISLEIEDIEAKLAGFQAELETAPAQPVSSLSDAELAQELTRLSGQPPPSSSTQIGGVNLSNVSGSTINIGNVSANVNAGGDIVAGDKITTHTTSGAVDPADVQAQLEAALAQWRQELATLLEQSHDLDSDDKAYVEKTADKVVEEAQKGTQADPAKLEGWFKKISNMAPDILEVTATTLQNPFAGVGLVLQKINDRIKLERAG
;
A
#
# COMPACT_ATOMS: atom_id res chain seq x y z
N MET A 1 -12.27 -0.75 26.83
CA MET A 1 -13.12 -1.12 25.68
C MET A 1 -12.40 -0.61 24.44
N PRO A 2 -11.96 -1.48 23.53
CA PRO A 2 -11.39 -1.06 22.26
C PRO A 2 -12.36 -0.14 21.51
N ARG A 3 -11.84 0.81 20.74
CA ARG A 3 -12.71 1.69 19.94
C ARG A 3 -13.36 0.85 18.83
N ARG A 4 -14.54 1.25 18.38
CA ARG A 4 -15.28 0.57 17.30
C ARG A 4 -14.41 0.34 16.06
N ASP A 5 -13.54 1.31 15.75
CA ASP A 5 -12.59 1.25 14.65
C ASP A 5 -11.52 0.16 14.86
N ASP A 6 -10.99 0.03 16.08
CA ASP A 6 -10.00 -0.99 16.43
C ASP A 6 -10.60 -2.41 16.24
N ILE A 7 -11.85 -2.61 16.64
CA ILE A 7 -12.56 -3.88 16.46
C ILE A 7 -12.74 -4.20 14.98
N GLN A 8 -13.05 -3.20 14.14
CA GLN A 8 -13.16 -3.40 12.69
C GLN A 8 -11.80 -3.78 12.07
N THR A 9 -10.71 -3.15 12.49
CA THR A 9 -9.36 -3.52 12.03
C THR A 9 -9.02 -4.95 12.42
N LEU A 10 -9.34 -5.36 13.65
CA LEU A 10 -9.14 -6.74 14.10
C LEU A 10 -9.96 -7.73 13.27
N ILE A 11 -11.24 -7.44 13.00
CA ILE A 11 -12.10 -8.27 12.14
C ILE A 11 -11.48 -8.45 10.75
N ALA A 12 -10.97 -7.38 10.13
CA ALA A 12 -10.34 -7.46 8.82
C ALA A 12 -9.09 -8.37 8.84
N LEU A 13 -8.26 -8.23 9.87
CA LEU A 13 -7.05 -9.05 10.06
C LEU A 13 -7.39 -10.53 10.25
N TYR A 14 -8.34 -10.86 11.13
CA TYR A 14 -8.77 -12.23 11.38
C TYR A 14 -9.43 -12.88 10.15
N ASN A 15 -10.22 -12.13 9.38
CA ASN A 15 -10.78 -12.63 8.12
C ASN A 15 -9.68 -12.97 7.11
N ARG A 16 -8.64 -12.14 6.99
CA ARG A 16 -7.51 -12.43 6.11
C ARG A 16 -6.75 -13.70 6.53
N ARG A 17 -6.55 -13.90 7.83
CA ARG A 17 -5.94 -15.13 8.38
C ARG A 17 -6.82 -16.36 8.12
N LEU A 18 -8.12 -16.25 8.39
CA LEU A 18 -9.11 -17.31 8.16
C LEU A 18 -9.12 -17.76 6.69
N GLN A 19 -9.08 -16.82 5.75
CA GLN A 19 -9.01 -17.13 4.33
C GLN A 19 -7.76 -17.95 3.99
N LYS A 20 -6.57 -17.55 4.47
CA LYS A 20 -5.33 -18.29 4.23
C LYS A 20 -5.38 -19.71 4.82
N LEU A 21 -5.96 -19.89 6.01
CA LEU A 21 -6.10 -21.22 6.62
C LEU A 21 -7.06 -22.12 5.84
N ARG A 22 -8.18 -21.56 5.36
CA ARG A 22 -9.13 -22.28 4.50
C ARG A 22 -8.51 -22.68 3.16
N GLU A 23 -7.67 -21.82 2.56
CA GLU A 23 -6.89 -22.17 1.36
C GLU A 23 -5.91 -23.31 1.63
N GLN A 24 -5.22 -23.30 2.78
CA GLN A 24 -4.32 -24.39 3.19
C GLN A 24 -5.08 -25.71 3.41
N ALA A 25 -6.24 -25.66 4.05
CA ALA A 25 -7.09 -26.82 4.24
C ALA A 25 -7.61 -27.37 2.89
N ALA A 26 -8.04 -26.48 1.98
CA ALA A 26 -8.46 -26.87 0.65
C ALA A 26 -7.33 -27.52 -0.16
N LEU A 27 -6.11 -27.01 -0.04
CA LEU A 27 -4.93 -27.54 -0.73
C LEU A 27 -4.51 -28.92 -0.21
N LYS A 28 -4.64 -29.17 1.10
CA LYS A 28 -4.28 -30.46 1.72
C LYS A 28 -5.42 -31.48 1.70
N GLY A 29 -6.66 -31.04 1.53
CA GLY A 29 -7.86 -31.88 1.47
C GLY A 29 -8.00 -32.77 2.70
N ILE A 30 -8.04 -34.09 2.50
CA ILE A 30 -8.18 -35.09 3.56
C ILE A 30 -6.93 -35.14 4.46
N SER A 31 -5.78 -34.71 3.96
CA SER A 31 -4.51 -34.68 4.71
C SER A 31 -4.31 -33.37 5.50
N THR A 32 -5.37 -32.59 5.71
CA THR A 32 -5.29 -31.36 6.50
C THR A 32 -4.92 -31.69 7.95
N PRO A 33 -3.82 -31.13 8.49
CA PRO A 33 -3.46 -31.32 9.89
C PRO A 33 -4.57 -30.78 10.81
N PRO A 34 -4.88 -31.48 11.92
CA PRO A 34 -5.96 -31.09 12.83
C PRO A 34 -5.74 -29.69 13.43
N GLU A 35 -4.50 -29.23 13.54
CA GLU A 35 -4.17 -27.90 14.05
C GLU A 35 -4.77 -26.79 13.18
N ILE A 36 -4.83 -26.96 11.85
CA ILE A 36 -5.42 -25.98 10.94
C ILE A 36 -6.93 -25.90 11.14
N SER A 37 -7.60 -27.05 11.31
CA SER A 37 -9.04 -27.09 11.56
C SER A 37 -9.41 -26.43 12.90
N LEU A 38 -8.61 -26.68 13.95
CA LEU A 38 -8.81 -26.04 15.25
C LEU A 38 -8.55 -24.53 15.18
N GLU A 39 -7.49 -24.08 14.49
CA GLU A 39 -7.22 -22.64 14.35
C GLU A 39 -8.34 -21.93 13.57
N ILE A 40 -8.94 -22.58 12.57
CA ILE A 40 -10.11 -22.06 11.86
C ILE A 40 -11.28 -21.87 12.82
N GLU A 41 -11.61 -22.87 13.63
CA GLU A 41 -12.71 -22.83 14.60
C GLU A 41 -12.50 -21.72 15.64
N ASP A 42 -11.29 -21.60 16.19
CA ASP A 42 -10.93 -20.57 17.15
C ASP A 42 -11.06 -19.16 16.57
N ILE A 43 -10.64 -18.95 15.31
CA ILE A 43 -10.75 -17.66 14.64
C ILE A 43 -12.21 -17.31 14.33
N GLU A 44 -13.01 -18.29 13.91
CA GLU A 44 -14.45 -18.09 13.69
C GLU A 44 -15.17 -17.69 14.97
N ALA A 45 -14.84 -18.35 16.09
CA ALA A 45 -15.38 -17.99 17.41
C ALA A 45 -14.98 -16.56 17.84
N LYS A 46 -13.72 -16.16 17.61
CA LYS A 46 -13.25 -14.79 17.87
C LYS A 46 -13.97 -13.76 17.01
N LEU A 47 -14.14 -14.03 15.71
CA LEU A 47 -14.86 -13.15 14.80
C LEU A 47 -16.32 -12.97 15.23
N ALA A 48 -16.99 -14.05 15.63
CA ALA A 48 -18.34 -13.98 16.18
C ALA A 48 -18.39 -13.10 17.45
N GLY A 49 -17.40 -13.22 18.34
CA GLY A 49 -17.27 -12.38 19.53
C GLY A 49 -17.13 -10.88 19.19
N PHE A 50 -16.26 -10.54 18.24
CA PHE A 50 -16.08 -9.14 17.80
C PHE A 50 -17.33 -8.57 17.11
N GLN A 51 -18.04 -9.39 16.34
CA GLN A 51 -19.30 -8.97 15.72
C GLN A 51 -20.37 -8.69 16.77
N ALA A 52 -20.50 -9.57 17.77
CA ALA A 52 -21.42 -9.36 18.88
C ALA A 52 -21.05 -8.10 19.69
N GLU A 53 -19.76 -7.83 19.89
CA GLU A 53 -19.27 -6.60 20.53
C GLU A 53 -19.62 -5.34 19.71
N LEU A 54 -19.51 -5.38 18.37
CA LEU A 54 -19.93 -4.26 17.51
C LEU A 54 -21.45 -3.99 17.52
N GLU A 55 -22.25 -5.03 17.74
CA GLU A 55 -23.71 -4.95 17.82
C GLU A 55 -24.18 -4.47 19.21
N THR A 56 -23.52 -4.93 20.29
CA THR A 56 -23.83 -4.49 21.66
C THR A 56 -23.21 -3.16 22.03
N ALA A 57 -22.14 -2.73 21.35
CA ALA A 57 -21.60 -1.39 21.51
C ALA A 57 -22.73 -0.40 21.16
N PRO A 58 -23.24 0.39 22.13
CA PRO A 58 -24.28 1.35 21.85
C PRO A 58 -23.77 2.18 20.69
N ALA A 59 -24.57 2.29 19.63
CA ALA A 59 -24.29 3.19 18.53
C ALA A 59 -23.96 4.52 19.20
N GLN A 60 -22.66 4.85 19.26
CA GLN A 60 -22.24 6.15 19.74
C GLN A 60 -23.12 7.08 18.93
N PRO A 61 -23.97 7.89 19.58
CA PRO A 61 -24.76 8.85 18.83
C PRO A 61 -23.70 9.62 18.08
N VAL A 62 -23.59 9.34 16.78
CA VAL A 62 -22.87 10.18 15.84
C VAL A 62 -23.52 11.49 16.12
N SER A 63 -22.82 12.33 16.90
CA SER A 63 -23.39 13.52 17.48
C SER A 63 -23.97 14.21 16.28
N SER A 64 -25.30 14.20 16.22
CA SER A 64 -26.03 14.51 15.01
C SER A 64 -25.64 15.93 14.74
N LEU A 65 -24.63 16.11 13.90
CA LEU A 65 -24.25 17.38 13.34
C LEU A 65 -25.57 17.82 12.75
N SER A 66 -26.20 18.74 13.47
CA SER A 66 -27.51 19.24 13.08
C SER A 66 -27.39 19.60 11.60
N ASP A 67 -28.46 19.49 10.82
CA ASP A 67 -28.40 19.86 9.40
C ASP A 67 -27.79 21.28 9.20
N ALA A 68 -27.85 22.12 10.25
CA ALA A 68 -27.16 23.41 10.35
C ALA A 68 -25.62 23.34 10.41
N GLU A 69 -25.02 22.39 11.13
CA GLU A 69 -23.56 22.19 11.16
C GLU A 69 -23.04 21.53 9.88
N LEU A 70 -23.79 20.59 9.30
CA LEU A 70 -23.47 20.02 7.98
C LEU A 70 -23.46 21.11 6.89
N ALA A 71 -24.38 22.08 6.96
CA ALA A 71 -24.40 23.23 6.04
C ALA A 71 -23.21 24.19 6.26
N GLN A 72 -22.76 24.40 7.50
CA GLN A 72 -21.60 25.25 7.79
C GLN A 72 -20.28 24.58 7.36
N GLU A 73 -20.16 23.27 7.53
CA GLU A 73 -18.94 22.53 7.15
C GLU A 73 -18.83 22.39 5.62
N LEU A 74 -19.94 22.13 4.91
CA LEU A 74 -19.99 22.14 3.44
C LEU A 74 -19.64 23.52 2.84
N THR A 75 -20.01 24.60 3.53
CA THR A 75 -19.67 25.98 3.12
C THR A 75 -18.20 26.32 3.37
N ARG A 76 -17.57 25.68 4.36
CA ARG A 76 -16.13 25.84 4.64
C ARG A 76 -15.25 24.99 3.71
N LEU A 77 -15.65 23.75 3.42
CA LEU A 77 -14.89 22.85 2.55
C LEU A 77 -14.96 23.21 1.06
N SER A 78 -16.00 23.92 0.60
CA SER A 78 -16.08 24.39 -0.79
C SER A 78 -15.11 25.53 -1.10
N GLY A 79 -14.42 26.07 -0.10
CA GLY A 79 -13.45 27.15 -0.27
C GLY A 79 -14.02 28.38 -0.98
N GLN A 80 -15.35 28.57 -0.95
CA GLN A 80 -16.01 29.58 -1.75
C GLN A 80 -15.99 30.91 -0.98
N PRO A 81 -15.18 31.90 -1.41
CA PRO A 81 -15.30 33.24 -0.86
C PRO A 81 -16.72 33.78 -1.12
N PRO A 82 -17.26 34.65 -0.24
CA PRO A 82 -18.57 35.28 -0.47
C PRO A 82 -18.61 35.88 -1.89
N PRO A 83 -19.75 35.82 -2.60
CA PRO A 83 -19.82 36.14 -4.02
C PRO A 83 -19.39 37.59 -4.28
N SER A 84 -18.14 37.77 -4.71
CA SER A 84 -17.61 39.03 -5.22
C SER A 84 -17.77 39.05 -6.73
N SER A 85 -18.62 39.97 -7.20
CA SER A 85 -18.74 40.57 -8.54
C SER A 85 -17.89 39.94 -9.66
N SER A 86 -18.59 39.38 -10.65
CA SER A 86 -18.05 38.92 -11.93
C SER A 86 -17.10 39.94 -12.57
N THR A 87 -15.81 39.61 -12.64
CA THR A 87 -14.89 40.24 -13.59
C THR A 87 -14.59 39.24 -14.70
N GLN A 88 -15.30 39.43 -15.81
CA GLN A 88 -14.98 38.88 -17.11
C GLN A 88 -13.57 39.32 -17.52
N ILE A 89 -12.60 38.40 -17.50
CA ILE A 89 -11.33 38.57 -18.21
C ILE A 89 -11.04 37.27 -18.95
N GLY A 90 -11.02 37.35 -20.28
CA GLY A 90 -10.69 36.24 -21.17
C GLY A 90 -11.91 35.59 -21.82
N GLY A 91 -12.62 36.35 -22.65
CA GLY A 91 -13.69 35.82 -23.49
C GLY A 91 -13.15 34.82 -24.52
N VAL A 92 -13.62 33.57 -24.46
CA VAL A 92 -13.81 32.74 -25.65
C VAL A 92 -15.19 32.12 -25.55
N ASN A 93 -16.10 32.60 -26.39
CA ASN A 93 -17.46 32.10 -26.49
C ASN A 93 -17.49 31.04 -27.61
N LEU A 94 -17.50 29.76 -27.23
CA LEU A 94 -17.41 28.60 -28.15
C LEU A 94 -18.78 28.12 -28.66
N SER A 95 -19.83 28.93 -28.52
CA SER A 95 -21.20 28.50 -28.77
C SER A 95 -21.57 28.38 -30.27
N ASN A 96 -20.66 28.65 -31.21
CA ASN A 96 -20.98 28.69 -32.64
C ASN A 96 -19.84 28.27 -33.61
N VAL A 97 -18.82 27.54 -33.14
CA VAL A 97 -17.72 27.08 -34.02
C VAL A 97 -18.04 25.68 -34.56
N SER A 98 -18.84 25.65 -35.63
CA SER A 98 -18.95 24.50 -36.52
C SER A 98 -18.02 24.72 -37.70
N GLY A 99 -16.91 23.97 -37.77
CA GLY A 99 -16.16 23.75 -39.01
C GLY A 99 -14.83 24.48 -39.21
N SER A 100 -14.17 25.01 -38.18
CA SER A 100 -12.82 25.62 -38.34
C SER A 100 -11.78 25.02 -37.40
N THR A 101 -10.63 24.68 -38.00
CA THR A 101 -9.42 24.13 -37.38
C THR A 101 -8.91 25.00 -36.24
N ILE A 102 -8.76 24.41 -35.04
CA ILE A 102 -8.14 25.07 -33.89
C ILE A 102 -6.62 24.89 -33.99
N ASN A 103 -5.91 25.98 -34.25
CA ASN A 103 -4.45 26.00 -34.27
C ASN A 103 -3.92 26.12 -32.82
N ILE A 104 -3.69 24.98 -32.15
CA ILE A 104 -3.03 24.94 -30.85
C ILE A 104 -1.53 25.00 -31.09
N GLY A 105 -0.88 26.06 -30.64
CA GLY A 105 0.54 26.31 -30.86
C GLY A 105 1.45 25.13 -30.46
N ASN A 106 2.36 24.79 -31.38
CA ASN A 106 3.52 23.91 -31.22
C ASN A 106 3.28 22.58 -30.49
N VAL A 107 2.30 21.80 -30.93
CA VAL A 107 2.27 20.35 -30.67
C VAL A 107 3.02 19.65 -31.80
N SER A 108 4.34 19.53 -31.66
CA SER A 108 5.15 18.69 -32.56
C SER A 108 5.05 17.22 -32.11
N ALA A 109 3.89 16.61 -32.36
CA ALA A 109 3.71 15.17 -32.27
C ALA A 109 2.84 14.71 -33.44
N ASN A 110 3.42 13.87 -34.29
CA ASN A 110 2.76 13.25 -35.43
C ASN A 110 1.74 12.22 -34.90
N VAL A 111 0.49 12.64 -34.66
CA VAL A 111 -0.58 11.75 -34.20
C VAL A 111 -1.20 11.06 -35.41
N ASN A 112 -0.72 9.85 -35.72
CA ASN A 112 -1.38 8.96 -36.67
C ASN A 112 -2.49 8.18 -35.95
N ALA A 113 -3.67 8.79 -35.79
CA ALA A 113 -4.83 8.15 -35.16
C ALA A 113 -5.73 7.54 -36.24
N GLY A 114 -5.50 6.26 -36.55
CA GLY A 114 -6.41 5.40 -37.33
C GLY A 114 -7.42 4.65 -36.46
N GLY A 115 -7.80 5.21 -35.30
CA GLY A 115 -8.71 4.58 -34.34
C GLY A 115 -9.65 5.60 -33.70
N ASP A 116 -10.85 5.13 -33.36
CA ASP A 116 -11.96 5.90 -32.81
C ASP A 116 -11.57 6.66 -31.52
N ILE A 117 -11.79 7.98 -31.49
CA ILE A 117 -11.55 8.82 -30.31
C ILE A 117 -12.86 8.85 -29.53
N VAL A 118 -12.99 7.93 -28.58
CA VAL A 118 -14.06 7.98 -27.57
C VAL A 118 -13.79 9.12 -26.60
N ALA A 119 -14.60 10.17 -26.71
CA ALA A 119 -14.68 11.26 -25.74
C ALA A 119 -15.37 10.76 -24.46
N GLY A 120 -14.58 10.45 -23.43
CA GLY A 120 -15.08 10.12 -22.10
C GLY A 120 -14.00 9.42 -21.29
N ASP A 121 -13.43 10.14 -20.32
CA ASP A 121 -12.35 9.73 -19.43
C ASP A 121 -11.18 8.97 -20.07
N LYS A 122 -10.14 9.73 -20.38
CA LYS A 122 -8.81 9.18 -20.57
C LYS A 122 -8.35 8.60 -19.22
N ILE A 123 -8.59 7.31 -18.99
CA ILE A 123 -7.76 6.55 -18.06
C ILE A 123 -6.36 6.60 -18.65
N THR A 124 -5.55 7.51 -18.12
CA THR A 124 -4.13 7.57 -18.39
C THR A 124 -3.51 6.44 -17.59
N THR A 125 -3.66 5.22 -18.09
CA THR A 125 -2.77 4.14 -17.68
C THR A 125 -1.38 4.63 -18.07
N HIS A 126 -0.61 5.11 -17.09
CA HIS A 126 0.81 5.38 -17.24
C HIS A 126 1.53 4.03 -17.45
N THR A 127 1.22 3.35 -18.55
CA THR A 127 2.10 2.34 -19.10
C THR A 127 3.21 3.14 -19.75
N THR A 128 4.19 3.54 -18.93
CA THR A 128 5.42 4.19 -19.37
C THR A 128 6.16 3.19 -20.26
N SER A 129 5.81 3.16 -21.54
CA SER A 129 6.52 2.45 -22.60
C SER A 129 7.72 3.24 -23.12
N GLY A 130 8.04 4.38 -22.48
CA GLY A 130 9.32 5.06 -22.61
C GLY A 130 10.37 4.39 -21.72
N ALA A 131 11.60 4.29 -22.22
CA ALA A 131 12.73 3.89 -21.40
C ALA A 131 12.74 4.73 -20.12
N VAL A 132 12.63 4.07 -18.96
CA VAL A 132 12.72 4.74 -17.67
C VAL A 132 14.17 5.20 -17.52
N ASP A 133 14.37 6.48 -17.21
CA ASP A 133 15.70 7.01 -16.95
C ASP A 133 16.31 6.25 -15.75
N PRO A 134 17.51 5.66 -15.86
CA PRO A 134 18.17 5.00 -14.74
C PRO A 134 18.28 5.88 -13.49
N ALA A 135 18.37 7.20 -13.64
CA ALA A 135 18.40 8.14 -12.53
C ALA A 135 17.05 8.17 -11.77
N ASP A 136 15.92 8.11 -12.49
CA ASP A 136 14.59 8.09 -11.87
C ASP A 136 14.35 6.78 -11.11
N VAL A 137 14.86 5.66 -11.64
CA VAL A 137 14.80 4.35 -10.95
C VAL A 137 15.59 4.40 -9.64
N GLN A 138 16.78 4.99 -9.65
CA GLN A 138 17.63 5.11 -8.47
C GLN A 138 16.97 6.01 -7.41
N ALA A 139 16.42 7.17 -7.81
CA ALA A 139 15.74 8.07 -6.88
C ALA A 139 14.49 7.42 -6.25
N GLN A 140 13.73 6.66 -7.02
CA GLN A 140 12.56 5.91 -6.50
C GLN A 140 12.98 4.82 -5.52
N LEU A 141 14.10 4.13 -5.79
CA LEU A 141 14.65 3.16 -4.86
C LEU A 141 15.06 3.82 -3.54
N GLU A 142 15.79 4.94 -3.60
CA GLU A 142 16.23 5.65 -2.40
C GLU A 142 15.03 6.13 -1.56
N ALA A 143 13.98 6.64 -2.21
CA ALA A 143 12.75 7.02 -1.53
C ALA A 143 12.04 5.81 -0.88
N ALA A 144 11.96 4.68 -1.57
CA ALA A 144 11.36 3.46 -1.04
C ALA A 144 12.15 2.90 0.16
N LEU A 145 13.49 2.91 0.10
CA LEU A 145 14.35 2.48 1.21
C LEU A 145 14.25 3.43 2.41
N ALA A 146 14.10 4.74 2.16
CA ALA A 146 13.87 5.72 3.22
C ALA A 146 12.52 5.50 3.91
N GLN A 147 11.46 5.26 3.15
CA GLN A 147 10.14 4.93 3.70
C GLN A 147 10.19 3.63 4.51
N TRP A 148 10.81 2.58 3.97
CA TRP A 148 10.97 1.31 4.67
C TRP A 148 11.69 1.47 6.01
N ARG A 149 12.73 2.29 6.08
CA ARG A 149 13.42 2.59 7.35
C ARG A 149 12.53 3.27 8.38
N GLN A 150 11.68 4.21 7.95
CA GLN A 150 10.73 4.88 8.85
C GLN A 150 9.69 3.90 9.40
N GLU A 151 9.17 3.01 8.54
CA GLU A 151 8.24 1.96 8.95
C GLU A 151 8.92 0.99 9.93
N LEU A 152 10.14 0.54 9.64
CA LEU A 152 10.91 -0.35 10.50
C LEU A 152 11.20 0.28 11.86
N ALA A 153 11.59 1.56 11.91
CA ALA A 153 11.78 2.27 13.18
C ALA A 153 10.48 2.38 13.99
N THR A 154 9.35 2.61 13.33
CA THR A 154 8.03 2.66 13.97
C THR A 154 7.65 1.31 14.56
N LEU A 155 7.88 0.22 13.84
CA LEU A 155 7.61 -1.15 14.31
C LEU A 155 8.52 -1.53 15.48
N LEU A 156 9.81 -1.17 15.42
CA LEU A 156 10.73 -1.40 16.53
C LEU A 156 10.27 -0.68 17.79
N GLU A 157 9.77 0.56 17.69
CA GLU A 157 9.23 1.29 18.84
C GLU A 157 7.98 0.60 19.41
N GLN A 158 7.09 0.11 18.55
CA GLN A 158 5.86 -0.58 18.95
C GLN A 158 6.10 -2.01 19.46
N SER A 159 7.22 -2.63 19.09
CA SER A 159 7.56 -3.98 19.54
C SER A 159 7.89 -3.98 21.03
N HIS A 160 7.07 -4.67 21.82
CA HIS A 160 7.30 -4.83 23.26
C HIS A 160 8.11 -6.09 23.60
N ASP A 161 8.22 -7.03 22.65
CA ASP A 161 8.86 -8.32 22.85
C ASP A 161 10.38 -8.29 22.61
N LEU A 162 10.90 -7.22 22.00
CA LEU A 162 12.33 -7.03 21.73
C LEU A 162 12.96 -6.15 22.81
N ASP A 163 14.11 -6.56 23.33
CA ASP A 163 14.92 -5.71 24.21
C ASP A 163 15.67 -4.62 23.42
N SER A 164 16.30 -3.67 24.11
CA SER A 164 16.99 -2.55 23.46
C SER A 164 18.17 -3.00 22.59
N ASP A 165 18.85 -4.08 22.96
CA ASP A 165 20.04 -4.56 22.27
C ASP A 165 19.64 -5.25 20.95
N ASP A 166 18.56 -6.03 20.98
CA ASP A 166 17.96 -6.65 19.79
C ASP A 166 17.41 -5.59 18.84
N LYS A 167 16.72 -4.55 19.34
CA LYS A 167 16.25 -3.44 18.51
C LYS A 167 17.41 -2.74 17.79
N ALA A 168 18.49 -2.44 18.51
CA ALA A 168 19.68 -1.83 17.94
C ALA A 168 20.37 -2.75 16.90
N TYR A 169 20.35 -4.07 17.14
CA TYR A 169 20.87 -5.04 16.18
C TYR A 169 20.03 -5.10 14.90
N VAL A 170 18.70 -5.07 15.01
CA VAL A 170 17.79 -5.05 13.86
C VAL A 170 17.99 -3.77 13.05
N GLU A 171 18.08 -2.61 13.70
CA GLU A 171 18.33 -1.32 13.03
C GLU A 171 19.66 -1.35 12.25
N LYS A 172 20.74 -1.81 12.90
CA LYS A 172 22.05 -1.96 12.24
C LYS A 172 22.06 -2.98 11.10
N THR A 173 21.19 -3.98 11.17
CA THR A 173 21.04 -4.98 10.10
C THR A 173 20.25 -4.40 8.94
N ALA A 174 19.21 -3.61 9.22
CA ALA A 174 18.46 -2.85 8.21
C ALA A 174 19.37 -1.83 7.50
N ASP A 175 20.30 -1.21 8.22
CA ASP A 175 21.30 -0.32 7.61
C ASP A 175 22.10 -0.99 6.50
N LYS A 176 22.59 -2.20 6.78
CA LYS A 176 23.37 -2.99 5.83
C LYS A 176 22.54 -3.41 4.63
N VAL A 177 21.27 -3.77 4.85
CA VAL A 177 20.33 -4.08 3.76
C VAL A 177 20.18 -2.89 2.82
N VAL A 178 19.99 -1.67 3.35
CA VAL A 178 19.93 -0.45 2.53
C VAL A 178 21.23 -0.21 1.77
N GLU A 179 22.38 -0.30 2.45
CA GLU A 179 23.70 -0.09 1.83
C GLU A 179 23.94 -1.04 0.65
N GLU A 180 23.57 -2.31 0.79
CA GLU A 180 23.74 -3.30 -0.27
C GLU A 180 22.68 -3.16 -1.37
N ALA A 181 21.43 -2.85 -1.02
CA ALA A 181 20.36 -2.61 -1.98
C ALA A 181 20.66 -1.39 -2.88
N GLN A 182 21.28 -0.34 -2.34
CA GLN A 182 21.72 0.84 -3.09
C GLN A 182 22.76 0.53 -4.17
N LYS A 183 23.45 -0.62 -4.09
CA LYS A 183 24.38 -1.08 -5.15
C LYS A 183 23.64 -1.56 -6.41
N GLY A 184 22.31 -1.68 -6.35
CA GLY A 184 21.47 -2.03 -7.48
C GLY A 184 21.84 -3.40 -8.07
N THR A 185 22.26 -3.42 -9.33
CA THR A 185 22.66 -4.66 -10.02
C THR A 185 23.96 -5.28 -9.49
N GLN A 186 24.76 -4.53 -8.72
CA GLN A 186 25.97 -5.03 -8.07
C GLN A 186 25.73 -5.57 -6.66
N ALA A 187 24.48 -5.51 -6.16
CA ALA A 187 24.13 -6.02 -4.85
C ALA A 187 24.37 -7.54 -4.76
N ASP A 188 24.97 -8.00 -3.66
CA ASP A 188 25.16 -9.42 -3.38
C ASP A 188 23.87 -10.04 -2.80
N PRO A 189 23.16 -10.89 -3.56
CA PRO A 189 21.90 -11.45 -3.10
C PRO A 189 22.09 -12.38 -1.89
N ALA A 190 23.24 -13.03 -1.74
CA ALA A 190 23.49 -13.93 -0.61
C ALA A 190 23.65 -13.15 0.70
N LYS A 191 24.22 -11.95 0.66
CA LYS A 191 24.32 -11.07 1.83
C LYS A 191 22.94 -10.54 2.26
N LEU A 192 22.17 -10.05 1.29
CA LEU A 192 20.80 -9.59 1.53
C LEU A 192 19.97 -10.71 2.17
N GLU A 193 20.00 -11.91 1.58
CA GLU A 193 19.32 -13.09 2.12
C GLU A 193 19.77 -13.40 3.56
N GLY A 194 21.08 -13.36 3.83
CA GLY A 194 21.64 -13.58 5.15
C GLY A 194 21.16 -12.55 6.20
N TRP A 195 21.03 -11.28 5.82
CA TRP A 195 20.50 -10.25 6.71
C TRP A 195 18.98 -10.36 6.88
N PHE A 196 18.23 -10.67 5.82
CA PHE A 196 16.80 -10.94 5.93
C PHE A 196 16.50 -12.14 6.83
N LYS A 197 17.28 -13.22 6.73
CA LYS A 197 17.17 -14.38 7.63
C LYS A 197 17.44 -14.00 9.09
N LYS A 198 18.42 -13.11 9.34
CA LYS A 198 18.67 -12.59 10.69
C LYS A 198 17.49 -11.79 11.21
N ILE A 199 17.00 -10.82 10.44
CA ILE A 199 15.82 -10.02 10.82
C ILE A 199 14.61 -10.94 11.05
N SER A 200 14.36 -11.93 10.19
CA SER A 200 13.29 -12.93 10.32
C SER A 200 13.30 -13.67 11.65
N ASN A 201 14.50 -14.03 12.13
CA ASN A 201 14.66 -14.82 13.35
C ASN A 201 14.44 -13.99 14.62
N MET A 202 14.66 -12.67 14.57
CA MET A 202 14.47 -11.78 15.71
C MET A 202 13.09 -11.11 15.69
N ALA A 203 12.67 -10.61 14.52
CA ALA A 203 11.48 -9.80 14.34
C ALA A 203 10.68 -10.30 13.12
N PRO A 204 9.94 -11.40 13.26
CA PRO A 204 9.19 -12.01 12.15
C PRO A 204 8.08 -11.10 11.60
N ASP A 205 7.51 -10.24 12.45
CA ASP A 205 6.54 -9.19 12.14
C ASP A 205 7.11 -8.08 11.23
N ILE A 206 8.35 -7.64 11.50
CA ILE A 206 9.05 -6.64 10.69
C ILE A 206 9.30 -7.14 9.27
N LEU A 207 9.50 -8.46 9.11
CA LEU A 207 9.71 -9.06 7.79
C LEU A 207 8.45 -8.95 6.91
N GLU A 208 7.25 -9.06 7.48
CA GLU A 208 6.01 -8.95 6.69
C GLU A 208 5.82 -7.54 6.12
N VAL A 209 6.11 -6.50 6.91
CA VAL A 209 6.11 -5.11 6.42
C VAL A 209 7.19 -4.92 5.37
N THR A 210 8.40 -5.42 5.62
CA THR A 210 9.48 -5.33 4.64
C THR A 210 9.12 -6.02 3.32
N ALA A 211 8.53 -7.21 3.36
CA ALA A 211 8.09 -7.92 2.17
C ALA A 211 7.02 -7.16 1.40
N THR A 212 6.12 -6.46 2.09
CA THR A 212 5.05 -5.65 1.50
C THR A 212 5.60 -4.39 0.84
N THR A 213 6.50 -3.67 1.52
CA THR A 213 7.15 -2.46 1.01
C THR A 213 8.04 -2.78 -0.19
N LEU A 214 8.73 -3.92 -0.17
CA LEU A 214 9.55 -4.41 -1.29
C LEU A 214 8.75 -5.03 -2.45
N GLN A 215 7.51 -5.47 -2.20
CA GLN A 215 6.63 -5.98 -3.26
C GLN A 215 6.02 -4.89 -4.13
N ASN A 216 6.14 -3.61 -3.76
CA ASN A 216 5.69 -2.53 -4.62
C ASN A 216 6.58 -2.46 -5.88
N PRO A 217 6.02 -2.70 -7.08
CA PRO A 217 6.78 -3.02 -8.31
C PRO A 217 7.52 -1.84 -8.95
N PHE A 218 7.57 -0.68 -8.31
CA PHE A 218 8.09 0.56 -8.90
C PHE A 218 9.60 0.76 -8.74
N ALA A 219 10.26 0.08 -7.80
CA ALA A 219 11.71 0.14 -7.68
C ALA A 219 12.36 -1.00 -8.48
N GLY A 220 13.22 -0.71 -9.45
CA GLY A 220 13.94 -1.68 -10.29
C GLY A 220 14.77 -2.75 -9.55
N VAL A 221 14.82 -2.68 -8.22
CA VAL A 221 15.34 -3.71 -7.30
C VAL A 221 14.39 -4.91 -7.19
N GLY A 222 13.17 -4.78 -7.70
CA GLY A 222 12.18 -5.84 -7.80
C GLY A 222 12.76 -7.15 -8.34
N LEU A 223 13.65 -7.14 -9.34
CA LEU A 223 14.19 -8.41 -9.89
C LEU A 223 15.16 -9.16 -8.96
N VAL A 224 16.05 -8.46 -8.26
CA VAL A 224 17.01 -9.11 -7.35
C VAL A 224 16.30 -9.55 -6.07
N LEU A 225 15.42 -8.69 -5.53
CA LEU A 225 14.66 -8.99 -4.32
C LEU A 225 13.51 -9.98 -4.55
N GLN A 226 12.85 -9.98 -5.71
CA GLN A 226 11.88 -11.01 -6.08
C GLN A 226 12.56 -12.38 -6.13
N LYS A 227 13.74 -12.48 -6.74
CA LYS A 227 14.51 -13.74 -6.73
C LYS A 227 14.86 -14.22 -5.31
N ILE A 228 15.17 -13.30 -4.40
CA ILE A 228 15.46 -13.64 -3.00
C ILE A 228 14.18 -14.05 -2.26
N ASN A 229 13.08 -13.31 -2.43
CA ASN A 229 11.79 -13.62 -1.81
C ASN A 229 11.24 -14.96 -2.29
N ASP A 230 11.30 -15.24 -3.59
CA ASP A 230 10.90 -16.51 -4.18
C ASP A 230 11.74 -17.66 -3.62
N ARG A 231 13.05 -17.45 -3.40
CA ARG A 231 13.93 -18.44 -2.79
C ARG A 231 13.59 -18.71 -1.32
N ILE A 232 13.39 -17.66 -0.52
CA ILE A 232 13.02 -17.80 0.90
C ILE A 232 11.66 -18.48 1.06
N LYS A 233 10.69 -18.15 0.19
CA LYS A 233 9.38 -18.84 0.17
C LYS A 233 9.52 -20.32 -0.19
N LEU A 234 10.38 -20.66 -1.16
CA LEU A 234 10.65 -22.05 -1.53
C LEU A 234 11.26 -22.85 -0.37
N GLU A 235 12.24 -22.28 0.33
CA GLU A 235 12.90 -22.92 1.49
C GLU A 235 11.97 -23.08 2.70
N ARG A 236 10.95 -22.22 2.86
CA ARG A 236 9.92 -22.39 3.91
C ARG A 236 8.85 -23.41 3.56
N ALA A 237 8.70 -23.76 2.28
CA ALA A 237 7.65 -24.65 1.80
C ALA A 237 8.12 -26.13 1.63
N GLY A 238 9.43 -26.38 1.67
CA GLY A 238 10.03 -27.72 1.69
C GLY A 238 10.51 -28.09 3.09
#